data_AF-A0A0F9MSI1-F1
#
_entry.id   AF-A0A0F9MSI1-F1
#
_cell.length_a   1.000
_cell.length_b   1.000
_cell.length_c   1.000
_cell.angle_alpha   90.00
_cell.angle_beta   90.00
_cell.angle_gamma   90.00
#
_symmetry.space_group_name_H-M   'P 1'
#
loop_
_entity.id
_entity.type
_entity.pdbx_description
1 polymer ?
#
loop_
_entity_poly.entity_id
_entity_poly.type
_entity_poly.pdbx_seq_one_letter_code
_entity_poly.pdbx_strand_id
1 'polypeptide(L)'
;MKIFLLSILIGNMTITSYRSVPEQTDSDPFITATGEYTGSHGVALSRDLLKRWGGPIDYGDHIYIEGYGIKVVNDCMADYWCLRYKMIGGKKRCVKKKYIRNHIDIWVATPREEKNVGWRKGHVILIKIKEKKK
;
A
#
# COMPACT_ATOMS: atom_id res chain seq x y z
N MET A 1 7.60 24.41 22.50
CA MET A 1 7.87 23.58 21.31
C MET A 1 6.78 23.87 20.28
N LYS A 2 7.10 24.12 19.01
CA LYS A 2 6.09 24.29 17.95
C LYS A 2 6.21 23.14 16.96
N ILE A 3 5.15 22.34 16.87
CA ILE A 3 5.00 21.24 15.92
C ILE A 3 4.16 21.76 14.75
N PHE A 4 4.55 21.40 13.53
CA PHE A 4 3.82 21.72 12.31
C PHE A 4 3.46 20.43 11.57
N LEU A 5 2.24 20.40 11.04
CA LEU A 5 1.81 19.40 10.07
C LEU A 5 1.95 20.01 8.68
N LEU A 6 2.72 19.35 7.83
CA LEU A 6 2.79 19.65 6.41
C LEU A 6 1.99 18.60 5.66
N SER A 7 0.91 19.04 5.00
CA SER A 7 0.08 18.21 4.12
C SER A 7 0.45 18.44 2.66
N ILE A 8 0.85 17.40 1.95
CA ILE A 8 1.24 17.44 0.54
C ILE A 8 0.27 16.57 -0.25
N LEU A 9 -0.48 17.16 -1.19
CA LEU A 9 -1.30 16.37 -2.10
C LEU A 9 -0.38 15.57 -3.03
N ILE A 10 -0.40 14.24 -2.93
CA ILE A 10 0.37 13.34 -3.80
C ILE A 10 -0.34 13.18 -5.14
N GLY A 11 -1.67 13.19 -5.13
CA GLY A 11 -2.50 13.15 -6.33
C GLY A 11 -3.62 12.13 -6.23
N ASN A 12 -4.12 11.72 -7.39
CA ASN A 12 -5.19 10.74 -7.50
C ASN A 12 -4.59 9.34 -7.74
N MET A 13 -4.89 8.41 -6.84
CA MET A 13 -4.33 7.05 -6.85
C MET A 13 -5.41 6.02 -7.13
N THR A 14 -5.02 4.87 -7.68
CA THR A 14 -5.85 3.67 -7.57
C THR A 14 -5.85 3.21 -6.13
N ILE A 15 -7.03 2.93 -5.58
CA ILE A 15 -7.21 2.40 -4.23
C ILE A 15 -7.91 1.06 -4.36
N THR A 16 -7.30 0.03 -3.77
CA THR A 16 -7.87 -1.30 -3.58
C THR A 16 -7.68 -1.73 -2.13
N SER A 17 -8.06 -2.96 -1.83
CA SER A 17 -7.76 -3.60 -0.57
C SER A 17 -7.15 -4.98 -0.76
N TYR A 18 -6.38 -5.41 0.24
CA TYR A 18 -5.88 -6.77 0.35
C TYR A 18 -6.21 -7.37 1.72
N ARG A 19 -6.08 -8.68 1.79
CA ARG A 19 -6.18 -9.48 3.01
C ARG A 19 -4.91 -10.29 3.18
N SER A 20 -4.66 -10.68 4.42
CA SER A 20 -3.57 -11.58 4.80
C SER A 20 -3.87 -13.03 4.38
N VAL A 21 -3.93 -13.27 3.07
CA VAL A 21 -4.17 -14.59 2.47
C VAL A 21 -3.09 -14.93 1.46
N PRO A 22 -2.66 -16.20 1.35
CA PRO A 22 -1.54 -16.60 0.49
C PRO A 22 -1.69 -16.25 -0.99
N GLU A 23 -2.91 -16.03 -1.48
CA GLU A 23 -3.17 -15.64 -2.87
C GLU A 23 -2.86 -14.15 -3.14
N GLN A 24 -2.75 -13.33 -2.10
CA GLN A 24 -2.55 -11.88 -2.16
C GLN A 24 -1.22 -11.44 -1.55
N THR A 25 -0.58 -12.31 -0.77
CA THR A 25 0.68 -12.04 -0.08
C THR A 25 1.78 -12.97 -0.56
N ASP A 26 3.01 -12.64 -0.17
CA ASP A 26 4.14 -13.56 -0.29
C ASP A 26 4.09 -14.60 0.86
N SER A 27 5.24 -15.17 1.23
CA SER A 27 5.37 -16.31 2.15
C SER A 27 4.81 -16.08 3.57
N ASP A 28 4.71 -14.82 4.02
CA ASP A 28 4.35 -14.44 5.38
C ASP A 28 3.15 -13.47 5.39
N PRO A 29 1.90 -13.98 5.27
CA PRO A 29 0.70 -13.16 5.01
C PRO A 29 0.37 -12.09 6.05
N PHE A 30 0.89 -12.24 7.27
CA PHE A 30 0.60 -11.36 8.40
C PHE A 30 1.73 -10.39 8.72
N ILE A 31 2.84 -10.42 7.96
CA ILE A 31 4.02 -9.58 8.19
C ILE A 31 4.17 -8.60 7.02
N THR A 32 4.21 -7.31 7.34
CA THR A 32 4.38 -6.21 6.39
C THR A 32 5.83 -6.05 5.95
N ALA A 33 6.08 -5.25 4.90
CA ALA A 33 7.43 -4.93 4.44
C ALA A 33 8.35 -4.27 5.49
N THR A 34 7.80 -3.67 6.57
CA THR A 34 8.59 -3.15 7.70
C THR A 34 8.74 -4.14 8.86
N GLY A 35 8.17 -5.34 8.76
CA GLY A 35 8.23 -6.38 9.80
C GLY A 35 7.14 -6.26 10.89
N GLU A 36 6.19 -5.35 10.72
CA GLU A 36 5.03 -5.23 11.62
C GLU A 36 3.91 -6.20 11.25
N TYR A 37 3.03 -6.51 12.20
CA TYR A 37 1.80 -7.25 11.91
C TYR A 37 0.84 -6.42 11.05
N THR A 38 0.26 -7.05 10.04
CA THR A 38 -0.79 -6.45 9.22
C THR A 38 -2.00 -6.02 10.06
N GLY A 39 -2.59 -4.89 9.74
CA GLY A 39 -3.81 -4.41 10.40
C GLY A 39 -4.35 -3.15 9.75
N SER A 40 -5.55 -2.73 10.18
CA SER A 40 -6.30 -1.64 9.55
C SER A 40 -5.61 -0.26 9.62
N HIS A 41 -4.56 -0.12 10.43
CA HIS A 41 -3.74 1.10 10.52
C HIS A 41 -2.73 1.21 9.36
N GLY A 42 -2.29 0.08 8.80
CA GLY A 42 -1.26 -0.01 7.78
C GLY A 42 -1.79 0.17 6.36
N VAL A 43 -0.88 0.36 5.42
CA VAL A 43 -1.19 0.45 3.99
C VAL A 43 0.01 0.01 3.15
N ALA A 44 -0.27 -0.71 2.06
CA ALA A 44 0.71 -1.09 1.07
C ALA A 44 0.74 -0.08 -0.08
N LEU A 45 1.94 0.36 -0.46
CA LEU A 45 2.13 1.24 -1.61
C LEU A 45 2.75 0.49 -2.79
N SER A 46 2.42 0.94 -4.00
CA SER A 46 3.22 0.62 -5.18
C SER A 46 4.62 1.24 -5.02
N ARG A 47 5.65 0.48 -5.40
CA ARG A 47 7.07 0.87 -5.36
C ARG A 47 7.39 2.30 -5.83
N ASP A 48 6.74 2.80 -6.88
CA ASP A 48 6.98 4.12 -7.46
C ASP A 48 6.51 5.27 -6.58
N LEU A 49 5.68 5.00 -5.56
CA LEU A 49 5.35 5.96 -4.52
C LEU A 49 6.39 5.97 -3.39
N LEU A 50 7.17 4.90 -3.23
CA LEU A 50 8.15 4.72 -2.18
C LEU A 50 9.53 5.27 -2.57
N LYS A 51 10.18 5.97 -1.64
CA LYS A 51 11.42 6.72 -1.85
C LYS A 51 12.61 5.87 -2.26
N ARG A 52 12.69 4.63 -1.78
CA ARG A 52 13.73 3.67 -2.19
C ARG A 52 13.69 3.33 -3.68
N TRP A 53 12.60 3.65 -4.39
CA TRP A 53 12.48 3.55 -5.85
C TRP A 53 12.22 4.92 -6.51
N GLY A 54 12.57 6.02 -5.85
CA GLY A 54 12.46 7.38 -6.38
C GLY A 54 11.12 8.08 -6.13
N GLY A 55 10.22 7.48 -5.35
CA GLY A 55 8.96 8.09 -4.96
C GLY A 55 9.09 9.13 -3.83
N PRO A 56 8.01 9.85 -3.48
CA PRO A 56 8.06 10.90 -2.46
C PRO A 56 7.86 10.40 -1.01
N ILE A 57 7.50 9.13 -0.80
CA ILE A 57 7.02 8.61 0.50
C ILE A 57 8.04 7.66 1.12
N ASP A 58 8.33 7.83 2.40
CA ASP A 58 9.14 6.92 3.21
C ASP A 58 8.23 5.93 3.96
N TYR A 59 8.75 4.74 4.29
CA TYR A 59 8.08 3.89 5.28
C TYR A 59 7.99 4.63 6.63
N GLY A 60 6.89 4.41 7.36
CA GLY A 60 6.55 5.12 8.59
C GLY A 60 5.86 6.48 8.37
N ASP A 61 5.80 6.96 7.14
CA ASP A 61 5.00 8.15 6.83
C ASP A 61 3.52 7.91 7.04
N HIS A 62 2.81 8.99 7.39
CA HIS A 62 1.36 8.97 7.48
C HIS A 62 0.76 9.56 6.20
N ILE A 63 -0.24 8.88 5.65
CA ILE A 63 -1.01 9.37 4.51
C ILE A 63 -2.48 9.43 4.88
N TYR A 64 -3.17 10.48 4.45
CA TYR A 64 -4.63 10.50 4.41
C TYR A 64 -5.10 9.97 3.06
N ILE A 65 -6.02 9.03 3.11
CA ILE A 65 -6.68 8.46 1.94
C ILE A 65 -8.15 8.86 2.00
N GLU A 66 -8.63 9.54 0.97
CA GLU A 66 -10.03 9.97 0.86
C GLU A 66 -11.00 8.79 1.08
N GLY A 67 -11.90 8.94 2.05
CA GLY A 67 -12.87 7.92 2.44
C GLY A 67 -12.35 6.81 3.36
N TYR A 68 -11.04 6.75 3.65
CA TYR A 68 -10.44 5.69 4.49
C TYR A 68 -9.60 6.21 5.67
N GLY A 69 -9.40 7.52 5.75
CA GLY A 69 -8.72 8.16 6.88
C GLY A 69 -7.21 8.08 6.79
N ILE A 70 -6.55 8.28 7.94
CA ILE A 70 -5.09 8.28 8.05
C ILE A 70 -4.58 6.85 8.19
N LYS A 71 -3.54 6.51 7.42
CA LYS A 71 -2.83 5.23 7.45
C LYS A 71 -1.32 5.44 7.58
N VAL A 72 -0.64 4.45 8.14
CA VAL A 72 0.83 4.39 8.19
C VAL A 72 1.32 3.54 7.02
N VAL A 73 2.31 4.07 6.30
CA VAL A 73 2.96 3.36 5.21
C VAL A 73 3.95 2.35 5.79
N ASN A 74 3.52 1.11 5.93
CA ASN A 74 4.32 0.03 6.49
C ASN A 74 4.49 -1.16 5.54
N ASP A 75 3.84 -1.15 4.38
CA ASP A 75 3.87 -2.26 3.46
C ASP A 75 4.15 -1.85 2.01
N CYS A 76 4.49 -2.82 1.16
CA CYS A 76 4.83 -2.59 -0.23
C CYS A 76 4.30 -3.70 -1.14
N MET A 77 3.70 -3.29 -2.25
CA MET A 77 3.25 -4.21 -3.28
C MET A 77 4.44 -4.86 -4.01
N ALA A 78 4.19 -6.06 -4.55
CA ALA A 78 5.09 -6.68 -5.52
C ALA A 78 5.30 -5.79 -6.75
N ASP A 79 6.40 -5.99 -7.49
CA ASP A 79 6.65 -5.28 -8.76
C ASP A 79 5.85 -5.84 -9.95
N TYR A 80 4.90 -6.73 -9.70
CA TYR A 80 4.07 -7.34 -10.72
C TYR A 80 2.68 -7.62 -10.18
N TRP A 81 1.71 -7.65 -11.09
CA TRP A 81 0.40 -8.21 -10.80
C TRP A 81 0.31 -9.64 -11.31
N CYS A 82 -0.24 -10.54 -10.49
CA CYS A 82 -0.49 -11.90 -10.96
C CYS A 82 -1.79 -11.98 -11.76
N LEU A 83 -1.70 -12.13 -13.08
CA LEU A 83 -2.91 -12.24 -13.91
C LEU A 83 -3.60 -13.60 -13.74
N ARG A 84 -2.78 -14.66 -13.78
CA ARG A 84 -3.22 -16.05 -13.63
C ARG A 84 -2.04 -16.94 -13.31
N TYR A 85 -2.29 -18.06 -12.67
CA TYR A 85 -1.30 -19.13 -12.55
C TYR A 85 -1.33 -20.02 -13.80
N LYS A 86 -0.15 -20.39 -14.30
CA LYS A 86 0.03 -21.35 -15.41
C LYS A 86 1.12 -22.35 -15.04
N MET A 87 1.02 -23.57 -15.56
CA MET A 87 2.11 -24.55 -15.50
C MET A 87 3.25 -24.12 -16.45
N ILE A 88 4.41 -23.82 -15.89
CA ILE A 88 5.63 -23.44 -16.63
C ILE A 88 6.78 -24.29 -16.09
N GLY A 89 7.35 -25.18 -16.91
CA GLY A 89 8.42 -26.08 -16.50
C GLY A 89 8.04 -27.02 -15.36
N GLY A 90 6.82 -27.59 -15.40
CA GLY A 90 6.32 -28.52 -14.37
C GLY A 90 5.90 -27.89 -13.05
N LYS A 91 6.03 -26.55 -12.89
CA LYS A 91 5.63 -25.83 -11.67
C LYS A 91 4.49 -24.86 -11.96
N LYS A 92 3.54 -24.74 -11.02
CA LYS A 92 2.50 -23.71 -11.05
C LYS A 92 3.16 -22.36 -10.77
N ARG A 93 3.20 -21.48 -11.77
CA ARG A 93 3.83 -20.16 -11.69
C ARG A 93 2.85 -19.06 -12.06
N CYS A 94 2.98 -17.94 -11.37
CA CYS A 94 2.25 -16.74 -11.71
C CYS A 94 2.71 -16.17 -13.06
N VAL A 95 1.77 -15.89 -13.97
CA VAL A 95 2.01 -15.09 -15.17
C VAL A 95 1.98 -13.63 -14.75
N LYS A 96 3.17 -13.05 -14.63
CA LYS A 96 3.38 -11.66 -14.21
C LYS A 96 2.90 -10.72 -15.32
N LYS A 97 2.01 -9.78 -14.99
CA LYS A 97 1.68 -8.62 -15.82
C LYS A 97 2.28 -7.37 -15.20
N LYS A 98 2.52 -6.38 -16.07
CA LYS A 98 3.13 -5.08 -15.83
C LYS A 98 2.83 -4.49 -14.45
N TYR A 99 3.87 -3.89 -13.88
CA TYR A 99 3.88 -3.09 -12.66
C TYR A 99 2.74 -2.05 -12.62
N ILE A 100 1.91 -2.08 -11.57
CA ILE A 100 0.86 -1.08 -11.35
C ILE A 100 1.49 0.10 -10.63
N ARG A 101 1.25 1.30 -11.17
CA ARG A 101 1.78 2.58 -10.69
C ARG A 101 0.69 3.37 -10.00
N ASN A 102 1.07 4.28 -9.10
CA ASN A 102 0.14 5.16 -8.40
C ASN A 102 -1.00 4.37 -7.73
N HIS A 103 -0.64 3.33 -6.97
CA HIS A 103 -1.58 2.35 -6.42
C HIS A 103 -1.34 2.15 -4.92
N ILE A 104 -2.44 2.13 -4.17
CA ILE A 104 -2.50 1.94 -2.72
C ILE A 104 -3.43 0.76 -2.41
N ASP A 105 -2.98 -0.12 -1.52
CA ASP A 105 -3.76 -1.23 -0.97
C ASP A 105 -3.99 -1.02 0.52
N ILE A 106 -5.25 -0.91 0.91
CA ILE A 106 -5.62 -0.89 2.33
C ILE A 106 -5.85 -2.31 2.83
N TRP A 107 -5.33 -2.63 4.01
CA TRP A 107 -5.61 -3.92 4.62
C TRP A 107 -7.07 -3.97 5.12
N VAL A 108 -7.75 -5.09 4.86
CA VAL A 108 -9.09 -5.39 5.38
C VAL A 108 -9.13 -6.79 6.01
N ALA A 109 -10.05 -7.02 6.93
CA ALA A 109 -10.13 -8.28 7.65
C ALA A 109 -10.97 -9.32 6.88
N THR A 110 -12.00 -8.87 6.16
CA THR A 110 -13.03 -9.76 5.60
C THR A 110 -13.19 -9.61 4.08
N PRO A 111 -13.59 -10.69 3.36
CA PRO A 111 -13.93 -10.60 1.94
C PRO A 111 -15.05 -9.60 1.64
N ARG A 112 -15.95 -9.37 2.60
CA ARG A 112 -17.04 -8.40 2.45
C ARG A 112 -16.51 -6.97 2.42
N GLU A 113 -15.60 -6.63 3.33
CA GLU A 113 -14.92 -5.33 3.32
C GLU A 113 -14.11 -5.16 2.03
N GLU A 114 -13.40 -6.20 1.60
CA GLU A 114 -12.64 -6.19 0.35
C GLU A 114 -13.53 -5.84 -0.85
N LYS A 115 -14.69 -6.49 -0.96
CA LYS A 115 -15.69 -6.18 -1.99
C LYS A 115 -16.24 -4.76 -1.88
N ASN A 116 -16.44 -4.27 -0.65
CA ASN A 116 -16.95 -2.92 -0.40
C ASN A 116 -15.95 -1.84 -0.79
N VAL A 117 -14.64 -2.08 -0.61
CA VAL A 117 -13.56 -1.20 -1.08
C VAL A 117 -13.51 -1.23 -2.60
N GLY A 118 -13.43 -2.43 -3.19
CA GLY A 118 -13.38 -2.61 -4.64
C GLY A 118 -12.24 -1.82 -5.30
N TRP A 119 -12.40 -1.51 -6.58
CA TRP A 119 -11.44 -0.69 -7.33
C TRP A 119 -11.99 0.72 -7.47
N ARG A 120 -11.27 1.70 -6.93
CA ARG A 120 -11.67 3.10 -7.05
C ARG A 120 -10.49 4.04 -7.19
N LYS A 121 -10.82 5.28 -7.51
CA LYS A 121 -9.90 6.42 -7.57
C LYS A 121 -10.15 7.33 -6.37
N GLY A 122 -9.10 7.92 -5.81
CA GLY A 122 -9.25 8.84 -4.69
C GLY A 122 -7.99 9.66 -4.44
N HIS A 123 -8.16 10.79 -3.78
CA HIS A 123 -7.06 11.68 -3.42
C HIS A 123 -6.26 11.13 -2.23
N VAL A 124 -4.94 11.27 -2.33
CA VAL A 124 -3.99 10.86 -1.29
C VAL A 124 -3.13 12.04 -0.90
N ILE A 125 -3.06 12.29 0.41
CA ILE A 125 -2.30 13.39 0.99
C ILE A 125 -1.24 12.82 1.92
N LEU A 126 0.01 13.15 1.68
CA LEU A 126 1.11 12.85 2.58
C LEU A 126 1.14 13.84 3.74
N ILE A 127 1.22 13.32 4.96
CA ILE A 127 1.26 14.09 6.20
C ILE A 127 2.65 13.95 6.80
N LYS A 128 3.37 15.08 6.90
CA LYS A 128 4.70 15.15 7.53
C LYS A 128 4.61 15.97 8.81
N ILE A 129 5.03 15.38 9.92
CA ILE A 129 5.19 16.08 11.20
C ILE A 129 6.59 16.67 11.22
N LYS A 130 6.70 17.99 11.44
CA LYS A 130 7.97 18.70 11.56
C LYS A 130 8.05 19.44 12.89
N GLU A 131 9.20 19.36 13.53
CA GLU A 131 9.55 20.19 14.67
C GLU A 131 10.36 21.39 14.20
N LYS A 132 9.99 22.59 14.64
CA LYS A 132 10.83 23.77 14.47
C LYS A 132 11.78 23.86 15.65
N LYS A 133 13.06 23.53 15.44
CA LYS A 133 14.12 23.87 16.40
C LYS A 133 14.31 25.39 16.39
N LYS A 134 14.39 25.99 17.58
CA LYS A 134 14.60 27.43 17.77
C LYS A 134 15.93 27.85 17.15
#